data_AF-A0A1V4XNW9-F1
#
_entry.id   AF-A0A1V4XNW9-F1
#
_cell.length_a   1.000
_cell.length_b   1.000
_cell.length_c   1.000
_cell.angle_alpha   90.00
_cell.angle_beta   90.00
_cell.angle_gamma   90.00
#
_symmetry.space_group_name_H-M   'P 1'
#
loop_
_entity.id
_entity.type
_entity.pdbx_description
1 polymer ?
#
loop_
_entity_poly.entity_id
_entity_poly.type
_entity_poly.pdbx_seq_one_letter_code
_entity_poly.pdbx_strand_id
1 'polypeptide(L)'
;MAKDASGNLWVYWGTGDKAEPIVVGAVTDRFFAVKDSTKSGSYQIGNLENITSSTYTDNATKRGWYMNLTGAGEKCLSEATVFAGIVYFTTYLPAGSGGDPCDQAGSAKLYALSFIEGAGSLTGNARSMTLGVGIPTAPVLSMNPYSRTPDLYVTVSGGAGTGATTMRANVNPPSIANRTNLIHWRDRRFQ
;
A
#
# COMPACT_ATOMS: atom_id res chain seq x y z
N MET A 1 2.60 10.42 -2.40
CA MET A 1 3.51 10.89 -3.48
C MET A 1 4.95 10.88 -2.98
N ALA A 2 5.94 10.77 -3.85
CA ALA A 2 7.37 10.81 -3.50
C ALA A 2 8.22 11.34 -4.66
N LYS A 3 9.47 11.73 -4.42
CA LYS A 3 10.41 12.13 -5.48
C LYS A 3 11.49 11.08 -5.66
N ASP A 4 11.87 10.81 -6.91
CA ASP A 4 13.05 10.01 -7.21
C ASP A 4 14.35 10.83 -7.14
N ALA A 5 15.49 10.14 -7.29
CA ALA A 5 16.81 10.77 -7.26
C ALA A 5 17.02 11.79 -8.39
N SER A 6 16.27 11.66 -9.48
CA SER A 6 16.28 12.58 -10.63
C SER A 6 15.31 13.75 -10.45
N GLY A 7 14.59 13.81 -9.32
CA GLY A 7 13.66 14.88 -8.98
C GLY A 7 12.26 14.73 -9.57
N ASN A 8 11.94 13.62 -10.25
CA ASN A 8 10.59 13.41 -10.78
C ASN A 8 9.62 13.10 -9.65
N LEU A 9 8.41 13.64 -9.75
CA LEU A 9 7.34 13.34 -8.80
C LEU A 9 6.67 12.03 -9.19
N TRP A 10 6.44 11.17 -8.20
CA TRP A 10 5.70 9.92 -8.33
C TRP A 10 4.43 9.99 -7.50
N VAL A 11 3.31 9.62 -8.13
CA VAL A 11 1.98 9.59 -7.55
C VAL A 11 1.52 8.14 -7.44
N TYR A 12 0.97 7.79 -6.28
CA TYR A 12 0.58 6.42 -5.94
C TYR A 12 -0.86 6.40 -5.48
N TRP A 13 -1.65 5.47 -6.01
CA TRP A 13 -3.02 5.26 -5.60
C TRP A 13 -3.46 3.85 -5.98
N GLY A 14 -4.43 3.32 -5.26
CA GLY A 14 -5.15 2.13 -5.68
C GLY A 14 -6.60 2.45 -6.01
N THR A 15 -7.24 1.52 -6.71
CA THR A 15 -8.66 1.58 -7.01
C THR A 15 -9.43 0.64 -6.09
N GLY A 16 -10.70 0.96 -5.91
CA GLY A 16 -11.61 0.19 -5.09
C GLY A 16 -12.86 0.99 -4.81
N ASP A 17 -14.02 0.33 -4.89
CA ASP A 17 -15.28 0.91 -4.44
C ASP A 17 -15.35 0.88 -2.90
N LYS A 18 -15.35 2.06 -2.28
CA LYS A 18 -15.47 2.22 -0.83
C LYS A 18 -16.91 2.14 -0.33
N ALA A 19 -17.88 2.42 -1.18
CA ALA A 19 -19.30 2.32 -0.83
C ALA A 19 -19.75 0.85 -0.80
N GLU A 20 -19.17 0.03 -1.68
CA GLU A 20 -19.47 -1.40 -1.79
C GLU A 20 -18.20 -2.27 -1.66
N PRO A 21 -17.54 -2.27 -0.49
CA PRO A 21 -16.25 -2.93 -0.31
C PRO A 21 -16.33 -4.45 -0.41
N ILE A 22 -17.50 -5.04 -0.15
CA ILE A 22 -17.73 -6.49 -0.18
C ILE A 22 -18.06 -7.04 -1.58
N VAL A 23 -18.39 -6.17 -2.53
CA VAL A 23 -18.83 -6.60 -3.87
C VAL A 23 -17.63 -7.10 -4.69
N VAL A 24 -17.71 -8.38 -5.06
CA VAL A 24 -16.80 -9.01 -6.01
C VAL A 24 -17.27 -8.69 -7.42
N GLY A 25 -16.77 -7.58 -7.96
CA GLY A 25 -17.08 -7.14 -9.32
C GLY A 25 -16.29 -7.90 -10.40
N ALA A 26 -16.71 -7.74 -11.66
CA ALA A 26 -16.01 -8.30 -12.83
C ALA A 26 -14.76 -7.50 -13.24
N VAL A 27 -14.59 -6.28 -12.72
CA VAL A 27 -13.43 -5.43 -12.99
C VAL A 27 -12.37 -5.66 -11.93
N THR A 28 -11.16 -5.99 -12.36
CA THR A 28 -10.01 -6.11 -11.47
C THR A 28 -9.51 -4.72 -11.04
N ASP A 29 -9.53 -4.48 -9.74
CA ASP A 29 -8.93 -3.30 -9.13
C ASP A 29 -7.41 -3.33 -9.24
N ARG A 30 -6.79 -2.14 -9.25
CA ARG A 30 -5.37 -1.95 -9.57
C ARG A 30 -4.72 -0.99 -8.60
N PHE A 31 -3.42 -1.16 -8.42
CA PHE A 31 -2.58 -0.15 -7.80
C PHE A 31 -1.66 0.47 -8.84
N PHE A 32 -1.52 1.79 -8.78
CA PHE A 32 -0.80 2.61 -9.75
C PHE A 32 0.37 3.33 -9.07
N ALA A 33 1.48 3.42 -9.80
CA ALA A 33 2.61 4.28 -9.50
C ALA A 33 2.98 5.02 -10.78
N VAL A 34 2.72 6.32 -10.82
CA VAL A 34 2.85 7.10 -12.04
C VAL A 34 3.83 8.23 -11.83
N LYS A 35 4.82 8.30 -12.71
CA LYS A 35 5.78 9.40 -12.80
C LYS A 35 5.11 10.58 -13.47
N ASP A 36 4.82 11.61 -12.69
CA ASP A 36 4.33 12.89 -13.16
C ASP A 36 5.50 13.72 -13.71
N SER A 37 5.80 13.51 -14.99
CA SER A 37 6.88 14.20 -15.71
C SER A 37 6.39 15.40 -16.53
N THR A 38 5.11 15.42 -16.88
CA THR A 38 4.51 16.45 -17.74
C THR A 38 3.44 17.16 -16.94
N LYS A 39 3.70 18.40 -16.52
CA LYS A 39 2.75 19.29 -15.80
C LYS A 39 1.49 19.64 -16.62
N SER A 40 1.28 18.97 -17.75
CA SER A 40 0.21 19.15 -18.72
C SER A 40 -0.04 17.81 -19.45
N GLY A 41 -1.30 17.48 -19.72
CA GLY A 41 -1.70 16.27 -20.46
C GLY A 41 -2.24 15.15 -19.57
N SER A 42 -2.61 14.03 -20.19
CA SER A 42 -3.18 12.85 -19.51
C SER A 42 -2.43 11.58 -19.91
N TYR A 43 -2.18 10.70 -18.95
CA TYR A 43 -1.67 9.36 -19.23
C TYR A 43 -2.81 8.34 -19.33
N GLN A 44 -2.64 7.40 -20.24
CA GLN A 44 -3.49 6.24 -20.42
C GLN A 44 -2.79 4.98 -19.91
N ILE A 45 -3.53 3.89 -19.76
CA ILE A 45 -2.97 2.62 -19.29
C ILE A 45 -1.83 2.10 -20.18
N GLY A 46 -1.85 2.41 -21.49
CA GLY A 46 -0.78 2.07 -22.43
C GLY A 46 0.55 2.79 -22.15
N ASN A 47 0.53 3.92 -21.43
CA ASN A 47 1.73 4.63 -20.99
C ASN A 47 2.36 4.00 -19.75
N LEU A 48 1.68 3.05 -19.11
CA LEU A 48 2.15 2.36 -17.91
C LEU A 48 2.54 0.91 -18.26
N GLU A 49 3.39 0.33 -17.43
CA GLU A 49 3.76 -1.08 -17.51
C GLU A 49 2.95 -1.92 -16.53
N ASN A 50 2.46 -3.08 -16.99
CA ASN A 50 1.80 -4.04 -16.11
C ASN A 50 2.86 -4.87 -15.39
N ILE A 51 2.99 -4.70 -14.09
CA ILE A 51 3.97 -5.40 -13.27
C ILE A 51 3.35 -6.51 -12.42
N THR A 52 2.13 -6.96 -12.71
CA THR A 52 1.43 -7.97 -11.87
C THR A 52 2.32 -9.20 -11.61
N SER A 53 3.10 -9.63 -12.61
CA SER A 53 4.00 -10.79 -12.55
C SER A 53 5.47 -10.48 -12.89
N SER A 54 5.86 -9.21 -12.92
CA SER A 54 7.21 -8.74 -13.28
C SER A 54 7.57 -7.51 -12.43
N THR A 55 8.74 -6.90 -12.61
CA THR A 55 9.08 -5.60 -12.01
C THR A 55 9.20 -4.53 -13.09
N TYR A 56 9.02 -3.27 -12.70
CA TYR A 56 9.24 -2.14 -13.58
C TYR A 56 10.72 -1.78 -13.65
N THR A 57 11.22 -1.59 -14.87
CA THR A 57 12.52 -0.97 -15.11
C THR A 57 12.28 0.42 -15.70
N ASP A 58 12.72 1.45 -14.99
CA ASP A 58 12.50 2.83 -15.41
C ASP A 58 13.09 3.10 -16.79
N ASN A 59 12.28 3.69 -17.67
CA ASN A 59 12.64 3.90 -19.07
C ASN A 59 11.92 5.12 -19.64
N ALA A 60 12.33 5.55 -20.83
CA ALA A 60 11.80 6.76 -21.46
C ALA A 60 10.39 6.61 -22.06
N THR A 61 9.94 5.38 -22.32
CA THR A 61 8.69 5.10 -23.05
C THR A 61 7.50 4.88 -22.12
N LYS A 62 7.75 4.43 -20.90
CA LYS A 62 6.75 4.23 -19.85
C LYS A 62 6.84 5.32 -18.79
N ARG A 63 5.69 5.69 -18.22
CA ARG A 63 5.54 6.74 -17.21
C ARG A 63 5.24 6.15 -15.83
N GLY A 64 5.80 4.97 -15.55
CA GLY A 64 5.54 4.19 -14.34
C GLY A 64 4.80 2.89 -14.63
N TRP A 65 4.13 2.36 -13.62
CA TRP A 65 3.58 1.02 -13.61
C TRP A 65 2.22 0.93 -12.93
N TYR A 66 1.54 -0.18 -13.20
CA TYR A 66 0.39 -0.62 -12.45
C TYR A 66 0.49 -2.11 -12.14
N MET A 67 -0.16 -2.54 -11.07
CA MET A 67 -0.34 -3.94 -10.72
C MET A 67 -1.83 -4.24 -10.56
N ASN A 68 -2.26 -5.39 -11.07
CA ASN A 68 -3.61 -5.89 -10.79
C ASN A 68 -3.62 -6.50 -9.39
N LEU A 69 -4.67 -6.21 -8.62
CA LEU A 69 -4.94 -6.90 -7.36
C LEU A 69 -5.58 -8.25 -7.70
N THR A 70 -4.83 -9.34 -7.52
CA THR A 70 -5.20 -10.67 -8.05
C THR A 70 -6.22 -11.41 -7.19
N GLY A 71 -6.49 -10.95 -5.97
CA GLY A 71 -7.56 -11.49 -5.16
C GLY A 71 -8.93 -11.16 -5.77
N ALA A 72 -9.87 -12.10 -5.67
CA ALA A 72 -11.22 -11.93 -6.22
C ALA A 72 -11.93 -10.76 -5.53
N GLY A 73 -12.12 -9.65 -6.27
CA GLY A 73 -12.71 -8.42 -5.73
C GLY A 73 -11.81 -7.70 -4.73
N GLU A 74 -10.50 -7.95 -4.72
CA GLU A 74 -9.56 -7.26 -3.83
C GLU A 74 -9.46 -5.76 -4.17
N LYS A 75 -9.58 -4.89 -3.17
CA LYS A 75 -9.68 -3.43 -3.34
C LYS A 75 -8.66 -2.68 -2.50
N CYS A 76 -8.15 -1.57 -3.00
CA CYS A 76 -7.36 -0.62 -2.23
C CYS A 76 -8.27 0.51 -1.72
N LEU A 77 -8.68 0.44 -0.46
CA LEU A 77 -9.67 1.37 0.12
C LEU A 77 -9.03 2.53 0.89
N SER A 78 -7.72 2.45 1.11
CA SER A 78 -6.96 3.41 1.91
C SER A 78 -5.84 4.04 1.10
N GLU A 79 -5.33 5.17 1.57
CA GLU A 79 -4.20 5.85 0.95
C GLU A 79 -2.89 5.09 1.16
N ALA A 80 -1.94 5.31 0.26
CA ALA A 80 -0.61 4.72 0.32
C ALA A 80 0.39 5.66 1.03
N THR A 81 1.28 5.07 1.83
CA THR A 81 2.37 5.77 2.52
C THR A 81 3.69 5.42 1.86
N VAL A 82 4.47 6.41 1.44
CA VAL A 82 5.79 6.20 0.84
C VAL A 82 6.88 6.63 1.81
N PHE A 83 7.84 5.76 2.06
CA PHE A 83 8.95 6.04 2.97
C PHE A 83 10.20 5.28 2.59
N ALA A 84 11.34 5.99 2.59
CA ALA A 84 12.66 5.42 2.34
C ALA A 84 12.74 4.50 1.10
N GLY A 85 12.07 4.89 0.02
CA GLY A 85 12.08 4.14 -1.25
C GLY A 85 11.06 3.00 -1.34
N ILE A 86 10.20 2.82 -0.33
CA ILE A 86 9.16 1.80 -0.32
C ILE A 86 7.78 2.45 -0.26
N VAL A 87 6.86 1.99 -1.09
CA VAL A 87 5.43 2.29 -1.00
C VAL A 87 4.74 1.19 -0.19
N TYR A 88 4.04 1.62 0.85
CA TYR A 88 3.20 0.80 1.71
C TYR A 88 1.74 1.15 1.44
N PHE A 89 0.91 0.15 1.20
CA PHE A 89 -0.53 0.34 1.10
C PHE A 89 -1.26 -0.90 1.56
N THR A 90 -2.53 -0.75 1.88
CA THR A 90 -3.34 -1.84 2.39
C THR A 90 -4.50 -2.12 1.45
N THR A 91 -4.90 -3.38 1.39
CA THR A 91 -6.03 -3.82 0.57
C THR A 91 -6.98 -4.67 1.39
N TYR A 92 -8.23 -4.67 0.96
CA TYR A 92 -9.29 -5.52 1.48
C TYR A 92 -9.66 -6.55 0.42
N LEU A 93 -9.58 -7.83 0.78
CA LEU A 93 -10.08 -8.94 -0.01
C LEU A 93 -11.40 -9.41 0.62
N PRO A 94 -12.56 -9.22 -0.03
CA PRO A 94 -13.82 -9.70 0.49
C PRO A 94 -13.81 -11.22 0.69
N ALA A 95 -14.51 -11.68 1.72
CA ALA A 95 -14.87 -13.09 1.82
C ALA A 95 -15.86 -13.35 0.68
N GLY A 96 -15.50 -14.23 -0.26
CA GLY A 96 -16.32 -14.48 -1.45
C GLY A 96 -17.74 -14.94 -1.12
N SER A 97 -18.55 -15.16 -2.16
CA SER A 97 -19.94 -15.63 -2.01
C SER A 97 -19.99 -17.14 -1.67
N GLY A 98 -19.72 -17.50 -0.41
CA GLY A 98 -19.85 -18.88 0.07
C GLY A 98 -19.21 -19.08 1.45
N GLY A 99 -19.85 -19.88 2.30
CA GLY A 99 -19.39 -20.17 3.67
C GLY A 99 -20.31 -19.62 4.76
N ASP A 100 -19.86 -19.73 6.02
CA ASP A 100 -20.60 -19.25 7.19
C ASP A 100 -20.75 -17.72 7.13
N PRO A 101 -21.98 -17.17 7.18
CA PRO A 101 -22.23 -15.73 7.27
C PRO A 101 -21.46 -15.03 8.40
N CYS A 102 -21.13 -15.75 9.48
CA CYS A 102 -20.39 -15.24 10.62
C CYS A 102 -18.89 -15.04 10.31
N ASP A 103 -18.37 -15.70 9.26
CA ASP A 103 -16.95 -15.65 8.82
C ASP A 103 -16.73 -14.78 7.57
N GLN A 104 -17.70 -13.95 7.19
CA GLN A 104 -17.63 -13.11 5.99
C GLN A 104 -16.85 -11.79 6.18
N ALA A 105 -15.93 -11.74 7.14
CA ALA A 105 -15.17 -10.53 7.46
C ALA A 105 -14.24 -10.07 6.33
N GLY A 106 -13.85 -10.97 5.43
CA GLY A 106 -12.80 -10.73 4.44
C GLY A 106 -11.42 -10.61 5.08
N SER A 107 -10.39 -10.39 4.27
CA SER A 107 -9.00 -10.35 4.71
C SER A 107 -8.34 -9.02 4.38
N ALA A 108 -7.60 -8.48 5.35
CA ALA A 108 -6.71 -7.35 5.16
C ALA A 108 -5.32 -7.82 4.71
N LYS A 109 -4.76 -7.17 3.70
CA LYS A 109 -3.36 -7.33 3.32
C LYS A 109 -2.61 -6.02 3.43
N LEU A 110 -1.32 -6.11 3.75
CA LEU A 110 -0.34 -5.04 3.61
C LEU A 110 0.54 -5.36 2.42
N TYR A 111 0.71 -4.37 1.54
CA TYR A 111 1.69 -4.38 0.47
C TYR A 111 2.88 -3.51 0.84
N ALA A 112 4.08 -3.94 0.45
CA ALA A 112 5.32 -3.17 0.55
C ALA A 112 6.15 -3.42 -0.71
N LEU A 113 6.31 -2.39 -1.54
CA LEU A 113 7.05 -2.50 -2.79
C LEU A 113 8.04 -1.35 -2.97
N SER A 114 9.11 -1.57 -3.75
CA SER A 114 9.96 -0.50 -4.27
C SER A 114 9.09 0.55 -4.95
N PHE A 115 9.24 1.82 -4.55
CA PHE A 115 8.40 2.91 -5.04
C PHE A 115 8.60 3.18 -6.54
N ILE A 116 9.77 2.84 -7.10
CA ILE A 116 10.05 2.97 -8.54
C ILE A 116 9.77 1.65 -9.25
N GLU A 117 10.32 0.53 -8.79
CA GLU A 117 10.35 -0.72 -9.56
C GLU A 117 9.13 -1.62 -9.29
N GLY A 118 8.39 -1.35 -8.21
CA GLY A 118 7.35 -2.25 -7.72
C GLY A 118 7.88 -3.64 -7.32
N ALA A 119 9.17 -3.80 -7.07
CA ALA A 119 9.74 -5.04 -6.52
C ALA A 119 9.25 -5.28 -5.08
N GLY A 120 9.01 -6.52 -4.68
CA GLY A 120 8.55 -6.83 -3.32
C GLY A 120 9.63 -6.55 -2.27
N SER A 121 9.24 -5.89 -1.18
CA SER A 121 10.16 -5.48 -0.11
C SER A 121 10.00 -6.30 1.17
N LEU A 122 9.16 -7.33 1.17
CA LEU A 122 8.98 -8.23 2.30
C LEU A 122 9.95 -9.41 2.23
N THR A 123 9.98 -10.21 3.30
CA THR A 123 10.78 -11.44 3.37
C THR A 123 10.57 -12.31 2.13
N GLY A 124 11.65 -12.77 1.51
CA GLY A 124 11.58 -13.58 0.29
C GLY A 124 11.16 -12.80 -0.96
N ASN A 125 11.33 -11.47 -0.98
CA ASN A 125 10.88 -10.58 -2.07
C ASN A 125 9.36 -10.61 -2.30
N ALA A 126 8.59 -10.99 -1.27
CA ALA A 126 7.14 -10.94 -1.34
C ALA A 126 6.67 -9.48 -1.41
N ARG A 127 5.57 -9.25 -2.13
CA ARG A 127 4.94 -7.92 -2.26
C ARG A 127 3.91 -7.64 -1.19
N SER A 128 3.29 -8.67 -0.65
CA SER A 128 2.25 -8.53 0.36
C SER A 128 2.31 -9.59 1.45
N MET A 129 1.65 -9.28 2.57
CA MET A 129 1.37 -10.19 3.67
C MET A 129 -0.05 -9.98 4.15
N THR A 130 -0.63 -11.02 4.75
CA THR A 130 -1.93 -10.92 5.42
C THR A 130 -1.76 -10.30 6.80
N LEU A 131 -2.61 -9.31 7.09
CA LEU A 131 -2.69 -8.62 8.37
C LEU A 131 -3.73 -9.26 9.30
N GLY A 132 -4.78 -9.85 8.74
CA GLY A 132 -5.85 -10.48 9.49
C GLY A 132 -7.17 -10.40 8.73
N VAL A 133 -8.26 -10.37 9.48
CA VAL A 133 -9.62 -10.25 8.96
C VAL A 133 -10.13 -8.83 9.09
N GLY A 134 -10.98 -8.38 8.16
CA GLY A 134 -11.57 -7.04 8.14
C GLY A 134 -10.88 -6.03 7.21
N ILE A 135 -11.35 -4.79 7.25
CA ILE A 135 -10.91 -3.68 6.39
C ILE A 135 -9.76 -2.93 7.06
N PRO A 136 -8.59 -2.80 6.41
CA PRO A 136 -7.46 -2.07 6.96
C PRO A 136 -7.51 -0.56 6.68
N THR A 137 -7.06 0.23 7.65
CA THR A 137 -6.76 1.66 7.47
C THR A 137 -5.51 1.87 6.61
N ALA A 138 -5.24 3.13 6.26
CA ALA A 138 -3.94 3.50 5.69
C ALA A 138 -2.80 3.13 6.66
N PRO A 139 -1.65 2.66 6.14
CA PRO A 139 -0.50 2.35 6.98
C PRO A 139 0.15 3.64 7.50
N VAL A 140 0.40 3.70 8.81
CA VAL A 140 1.01 4.85 9.48
C VAL A 140 2.40 4.47 9.97
N LEU A 141 3.40 5.30 9.63
CA LEU A 141 4.75 5.14 10.15
C LEU A 141 4.90 5.89 11.47
N SER A 142 5.40 5.18 12.47
CA SER A 142 5.76 5.72 13.77
C SER A 142 7.27 5.63 13.96
N MET A 143 7.90 6.78 14.23
CA MET A 143 9.31 6.82 14.58
C MET A 143 9.41 6.95 16.09
N ASN A 144 9.94 5.91 16.74
CA ASN A 144 10.26 6.00 18.15
C ASN A 144 11.58 6.81 18.36
N PRO A 145 11.75 7.48 19.51
CA PRO A 145 12.92 8.32 19.77
C PRO A 145 14.19 7.52 20.06
N TYR A 146 14.08 6.22 20.35
CA TYR A 146 15.18 5.37 20.81
C TYR A 146 15.79 4.48 19.70
N SER A 147 15.08 4.34 18.57
CA SER A 147 15.45 3.51 17.43
C SER A 147 15.54 4.34 16.17
N ARG A 148 16.47 3.94 15.29
CA ARG A 148 16.60 4.51 13.96
C ARG A 148 15.61 3.92 12.97
N THR A 149 15.07 2.74 13.28
CA THR A 149 14.10 1.99 12.47
C THR A 149 12.68 2.38 12.87
N PRO A 150 11.85 2.89 11.94
CA PRO A 150 10.44 3.15 12.22
C PRO A 150 9.65 1.84 12.35
N ASP A 151 8.53 1.93 13.03
CA ASP A 151 7.51 0.89 13.07
C ASP A 151 6.34 1.30 12.17
N LEU A 152 5.73 0.33 11.49
CA LEU A 152 4.56 0.56 10.65
C LEU A 152 3.32 -0.01 11.35
N TYR A 153 2.33 0.84 11.58
CA TYR A 153 1.08 0.49 12.23
C TYR A 153 -0.06 0.49 11.23
N VAL A 154 -0.96 -0.48 11.38
CA VAL A 154 -2.22 -0.56 10.65
C VAL A 154 -3.31 -0.88 11.66
N THR A 155 -4.47 -0.25 11.51
CA THR A 155 -5.67 -0.67 12.22
C THR A 155 -6.52 -1.48 11.26
N VAL A 156 -6.96 -2.66 11.70
CA VAL A 156 -7.86 -3.51 10.91
C VAL A 156 -9.18 -3.62 11.66
N SER A 157 -10.29 -3.45 10.93
CA SER A 157 -11.61 -3.69 11.51
C SER A 157 -11.73 -5.14 11.99
N GLY A 158 -12.63 -5.37 12.94
CA GLY A 158 -12.95 -6.73 13.37
C GLY A 158 -13.90 -7.45 12.41
N GLY A 159 -14.19 -8.70 12.74
CA GLY A 159 -15.10 -9.63 12.05
C GLY A 159 -14.69 -11.08 12.37
N ALA A 160 -15.55 -12.07 12.06
CA ALA A 160 -15.21 -13.49 12.27
C ALA A 160 -14.73 -13.79 13.72
N GLY A 161 -15.43 -13.25 14.72
CA GLY A 161 -15.07 -13.40 16.14
C GLY A 161 -13.82 -12.60 16.59
N THR A 162 -13.18 -11.84 15.70
CA THR A 162 -12.01 -11.01 16.00
C THR A 162 -12.42 -9.54 16.18
N GLY A 163 -11.94 -8.89 17.23
CA GLY A 163 -12.16 -7.46 17.46
C GLY A 163 -11.32 -6.58 16.52
N ALA A 164 -11.66 -5.29 16.43
CA ALA A 164 -10.78 -4.35 15.75
C ALA A 164 -9.45 -4.22 16.49
N THR A 165 -8.34 -4.20 15.76
CA THR A 165 -7.00 -4.15 16.37
C THR A 165 -6.12 -3.15 15.64
N THR A 166 -5.41 -2.33 16.41
CA THR A 166 -4.24 -1.60 15.92
C THR A 166 -3.01 -2.43 16.24
N MET A 167 -2.24 -2.76 15.20
CA MET A 167 -1.06 -3.60 15.35
C MET A 167 0.12 -3.05 14.60
N ARG A 168 1.32 -3.35 15.12
CA ARG A 168 2.57 -3.21 14.39
C ARG A 168 2.60 -4.30 13.32
N ALA A 169 2.60 -3.92 12.05
CA ALA A 169 2.78 -4.87 10.97
C ALA A 169 4.16 -5.54 11.06
N ASN A 170 4.26 -6.80 10.66
CA ASN A 170 5.53 -7.55 10.69
C ASN A 170 6.47 -7.16 9.53
N VAL A 171 6.72 -5.87 9.42
CA VAL A 171 7.64 -5.25 8.45
C VAL A 171 8.66 -4.43 9.21
N ASN A 172 9.87 -4.32 8.66
CA ASN A 172 10.91 -3.47 9.19
C ASN A 172 11.23 -2.39 8.14
N PRO A 173 10.52 -1.25 8.17
CA PRO A 173 10.82 -0.13 7.29
C PRO A 173 12.29 0.29 7.38
N PRO A 174 12.92 0.70 6.26
CA PRO A 174 14.33 1.08 6.26
C PRO A 174 14.60 2.22 7.25
N SER A 175 15.77 2.17 7.90
CA SER A 175 16.22 3.30 8.71
C SER A 175 16.72 4.43 7.82
N ILE A 176 16.49 5.68 8.22
CA ILE A 176 17.03 6.87 7.54
C ILE A 176 18.04 7.56 8.44
N ALA A 177 19.24 7.77 7.90
CA ALA A 177 20.36 8.38 8.62
C ALA A 177 20.12 9.87 8.91
N ASN A 178 19.37 10.56 8.05
CA ASN A 178 19.08 11.99 8.17
C ASN A 178 17.56 12.22 8.23
N ARG A 179 17.10 12.83 9.32
CA ARG A 179 15.67 13.09 9.62
C ARG A 179 15.28 14.56 9.48
N THR A 180 16.20 15.41 9.01
CA THR A 180 16.06 16.88 9.04
C THR A 180 14.88 17.40 8.21
N ASN A 181 14.40 16.62 7.23
CA ASN A 181 13.29 16.99 6.35
C ASN A 181 11.98 16.22 6.62
N LEU A 182 11.86 15.55 7.78
CA LEU A 182 10.63 14.84 8.15
C LEU A 182 9.70 15.74 8.96
N ILE A 183 8.59 16.12 8.35
CA ILE A 183 7.47 16.72 9.08
C ILE A 183 6.78 15.60 9.85
N HIS A 184 6.76 15.72 11.17
CA HIS A 184 6.09 14.77 12.05
C HIS A 184 5.35 15.51 13.14
N TRP A 185 4.27 14.90 13.62
CA TRP A 185 3.62 15.34 14.83
C TRP A 185 4.33 14.71 16.04
N ARG A 186 4.68 15.53 17.02
CA ARG A 186 5.29 15.09 18.28
C ARG A 186 4.32 15.39 19.42
N ASP A 187 3.80 14.34 20.06
CA ASP A 187 3.10 14.51 21.33
C ASP A 187 4.11 14.85 22.43
N ARG A 188 3.78 15.82 23.27
CA ARG A 188 4.58 16.22 24.45
C ARG A 188 3.80 16.07 25.77
N ARG A 189 2.62 15.45 25.77
CA ARG A 189 1.73 15.41 26.94
C ARG A 189 2.12 14.39 28.01
N PHE A 190 3.12 13.54 27.75
CA PHE A 190 3.70 12.65 28.74
C PHE A 190 5.20 12.94 28.83
N GLN A 191 5.58 13.77 29.80
CA GLN A 191 6.94 13.91 30.31
C GLN A 191 7.02 13.24 31.68
#